data_AF-A0AAX0IXD3-F1
#
_entry.id   AF-A0AAX0IXD3-F1
#
_cell.length_a   1.000
_cell.length_b   1.000
_cell.length_c   1.000
_cell.angle_alpha   90.00
_cell.angle_beta   90.00
_cell.angle_gamma   90.00
#
_symmetry.space_group_name_H-M   'P 1'
#
loop_
_entity.id
_entity.type
_entity.pdbx_description
1 polymer ?
#
loop_
_entity_poly.entity_id
_entity_poly.type
_entity_poly.pdbx_seq_one_letter_code
_entity_poly.pdbx_strand_id
1 'polypeptide(L)'
;MNDKDEVVIKMKEAYLRLDDIKDKFNKEKKKLENELSELMDFEKSISRWLEDKYDRVIYDLKKDNEDSEEELNRLKQIFNAYSEANKNQFVLRRQAVENNVDDLYVRYRETIRVQEMQIEELQNKFRKLNTEE
;
A
#
# COMPACT_ATOMS: atom_id res chain seq x y z
N MET A 1 19.89 -23.27 -36.25
CA MET A 1 20.05 -22.02 -35.50
C MET A 1 21.37 -22.14 -34.76
N ASN A 2 22.28 -21.16 -34.86
CA ASN A 2 23.56 -21.23 -34.14
C ASN A 2 23.30 -21.00 -32.64
N ASP A 3 24.03 -21.67 -31.76
CA ASP A 3 23.98 -21.51 -30.30
C ASP A 3 24.05 -20.04 -29.87
N LYS A 4 24.78 -19.22 -30.63
CA LYS A 4 24.87 -17.77 -30.46
C LYS A 4 23.53 -17.06 -30.66
N ASP A 5 22.80 -17.41 -31.72
CA ASP A 5 21.48 -16.83 -32.00
C ASP A 5 20.48 -17.20 -30.90
N GLU A 6 20.54 -18.43 -30.39
CA GLU A 6 19.67 -18.90 -29.31
C GLU A 6 19.92 -18.10 -28.02
N VAL A 7 21.18 -17.85 -27.68
CA VAL A 7 21.54 -17.02 -26.51
C VAL A 7 21.05 -15.59 -26.67
N VAL A 8 21.16 -15.01 -27.87
CA VAL A 8 20.66 -13.65 -28.15
C VAL A 8 19.13 -13.57 -27.97
N ILE A 9 18.38 -14.57 -28.44
CA ILE A 9 16.93 -14.61 -28.22
C ILE A 9 16.61 -14.69 -26.73
N LYS A 10 17.24 -15.62 -26.00
CA LYS A 10 17.03 -15.77 -24.54
C LYS A 10 17.38 -14.51 -23.77
N MET A 11 18.42 -13.77 -24.17
CA MET A 11 18.74 -12.48 -23.56
C MET A 11 17.64 -11.46 -23.78
N LYS A 12 17.12 -11.33 -25.02
CA LYS A 12 16.00 -10.43 -25.30
C LYS A 12 14.76 -10.77 -24.47
N GLU A 13 14.42 -12.05 -24.38
CA GLU A 13 13.32 -12.53 -23.54
C GLU A 13 13.54 -12.23 -22.05
N ALA A 14 14.76 -12.40 -21.55
CA ALA A 14 15.10 -12.12 -20.16
C ALA A 14 14.97 -10.61 -19.82
N TYR A 15 15.37 -9.73 -20.73
CA TYR A 15 15.16 -8.29 -20.58
C TYR A 15 13.68 -7.90 -20.63
N LEU A 16 12.89 -8.48 -21.53
CA LEU A 16 11.43 -8.26 -21.57
C LEU A 16 10.76 -8.69 -20.26
N ARG A 17 11.19 -9.82 -19.69
CA ARG A 17 10.69 -10.25 -18.36
C ARG A 17 11.05 -9.27 -17.26
N LEU A 18 12.23 -8.65 -17.31
CA LEU A 18 12.66 -7.64 -16.35
C LEU A 18 11.76 -6.40 -16.42
N ASP A 19 11.42 -5.95 -17.62
CA ASP A 19 10.46 -4.86 -17.83
C ASP A 19 9.06 -5.24 -17.28
N ASP A 20 8.57 -6.45 -17.57
CA ASP A 20 7.30 -6.95 -17.04
C ASP A 20 7.26 -7.00 -15.50
N ILE A 21 8.36 -7.41 -14.86
CA ILE A 21 8.50 -7.44 -13.40
C ILE A 21 8.36 -6.02 -12.84
N LYS A 22 9.03 -5.05 -13.46
CA LYS A 22 9.00 -3.64 -13.06
C LYS A 22 7.62 -3.02 -13.24
N ASP A 23 6.95 -3.32 -14.35
CA ASP A 23 5.60 -2.84 -14.63
C ASP A 23 4.56 -3.39 -13.64
N LYS A 24 4.64 -4.68 -13.32
CA LYS A 24 3.78 -5.30 -12.29
C LYS A 24 3.99 -4.65 -10.93
N PHE A 25 5.25 -4.49 -10.52
CA PHE A 25 5.59 -3.81 -9.28
C PHE A 25 5.03 -2.39 -9.22
N ASN A 26 5.20 -1.59 -10.29
CA ASN A 26 4.71 -0.22 -10.33
C ASN A 26 3.18 -0.14 -10.23
N LYS A 27 2.45 -1.04 -10.91
CA LYS A 27 0.99 -1.13 -10.83
C LYS A 27 0.52 -1.46 -9.43
N GLU A 28 1.14 -2.44 -8.79
CA GLU A 28 0.77 -2.91 -7.47
C GLU A 28 1.14 -1.88 -6.38
N LYS A 29 2.30 -1.23 -6.51
CA LYS A 29 2.71 -0.11 -5.67
C LYS A 29 1.70 1.05 -5.76
N LYS A 30 1.32 1.47 -6.96
CA LYS A 30 0.35 2.55 -7.15
C LYS A 30 -1.01 2.21 -6.54
N LYS A 31 -1.43 0.95 -6.60
CA LYS A 31 -2.66 0.49 -5.96
C LYS A 31 -2.61 0.65 -4.44
N LEU A 32 -1.51 0.25 -3.80
CA LEU A 32 -1.32 0.40 -2.35
C LEU A 32 -1.20 1.87 -1.93
N GLU A 33 -0.53 2.70 -2.71
CA GLU A 33 -0.46 4.15 -2.49
C GLU A 33 -1.84 4.80 -2.55
N ASN A 34 -2.67 4.41 -3.53
CA ASN A 34 -4.05 4.88 -3.62
C ASN A 34 -4.89 4.41 -2.42
N GLU A 35 -4.78 3.13 -2.04
CA GLU A 35 -5.51 2.59 -0.88
C GLU A 35 -5.15 3.35 0.41
N LEU A 36 -3.87 3.69 0.60
CA LEU A 36 -3.41 4.48 1.74
C LEU A 36 -3.99 5.91 1.69
N SER A 37 -4.01 6.54 0.52
CA SER A 37 -4.61 7.87 0.33
C SER A 37 -6.10 7.86 0.65
N GLU A 38 -6.86 6.92 0.09
CA GLU A 38 -8.29 6.77 0.32
C GLU A 38 -8.59 6.51 1.81
N LEU A 39 -7.77 5.69 2.47
CA LEU A 39 -7.91 5.42 3.89
C LEU A 39 -7.68 6.67 4.75
N MET A 40 -6.68 7.49 4.42
CA MET A 40 -6.42 8.77 5.10
C MET A 40 -7.55 9.77 4.91
N ASP A 41 -8.10 9.87 3.69
CA ASP A 41 -9.19 10.80 3.40
C ASP A 41 -10.50 10.35 4.03
N PHE A 42 -10.73 9.05 4.11
CA PHE A 42 -11.87 8.47 4.81
C PHE A 42 -11.81 8.73 6.32
N GLU A 43 -10.65 8.53 6.96
CA GLU A 43 -10.47 8.82 8.39
C GLU A 43 -10.76 10.30 8.69
N LYS A 44 -10.19 11.23 7.92
CA LYS A 44 -10.46 12.66 8.09
C LYS A 44 -11.95 12.99 7.93
N SER A 45 -12.60 12.38 6.94
CA SER A 45 -14.03 12.58 6.67
C SER A 45 -14.90 12.10 7.84
N ILE A 46 -14.61 10.92 8.39
CA ILE A 46 -15.34 10.38 9.54
C ILE A 46 -15.09 11.20 10.80
N SER A 47 -13.83 11.55 11.08
CA SER A 47 -13.46 12.32 12.27
C SER A 47 -14.19 13.67 12.29
N ARG A 48 -14.21 14.39 11.17
CA ARG A 48 -14.98 15.64 11.03
C ARG A 48 -16.48 15.42 11.18
N TRP A 49 -17.03 14.38 10.55
CA TRP A 49 -18.46 14.10 10.65
C TRP A 49 -18.89 13.79 12.10
N LEU A 50 -18.05 13.07 12.85
CA LEU A 50 -18.30 12.78 14.27
C LEU A 50 -18.26 14.04 15.12
N GLU A 51 -17.26 14.89 14.92
CA GLU A 51 -17.13 16.18 15.61
C GLU A 51 -18.36 17.07 15.34
N ASP A 52 -18.73 17.24 14.07
CA ASP A 52 -19.92 18.00 13.68
C ASP A 52 -21.21 17.47 14.32
N LYS A 53 -21.33 16.14 14.42
CA LYS A 53 -22.50 15.50 15.05
C LYS A 53 -22.51 15.73 16.56
N TYR A 54 -21.37 15.58 17.21
CA TYR A 54 -21.22 15.81 18.64
C TYR A 54 -21.57 17.25 19.01
N ASP A 55 -21.05 18.23 18.26
CA ASP A 55 -21.32 19.65 18.49
C ASP A 55 -22.80 20.00 18.34
N ARG A 56 -23.49 19.44 17.33
CA ARG A 56 -24.94 19.64 17.15
C ARG A 56 -25.75 19.07 18.30
N VAL A 57 -25.45 17.83 18.72
CA VAL A 57 -26.19 17.18 19.82
C VAL A 57 -25.95 17.92 21.13
N ILE A 58 -24.72 18.41 21.39
CA ILE A 58 -24.46 19.27 22.56
C ILE A 58 -25.26 20.55 22.50
N TYR A 59 -25.28 21.21 21.34
CA TYR A 59 -26.01 22.46 21.17
C TYR A 59 -27.51 22.28 21.49
N ASP A 60 -28.11 21.22 20.95
CA ASP A 60 -29.52 20.91 21.19
C ASP A 60 -29.78 20.56 22.67
N LEU A 61 -28.95 19.71 23.28
CA LEU A 61 -29.08 19.34 24.70
C LEU A 61 -28.98 20.55 25.65
N LYS A 62 -28.05 21.46 25.38
CA LYS A 62 -27.87 22.67 26.20
C LYS A 62 -29.00 23.69 26.02
N LYS A 63 -29.68 23.66 24.87
CA LYS A 63 -30.79 24.56 24.57
C LYS A 63 -32.08 24.13 25.26
N ASP A 64 -32.30 22.82 25.40
CA ASP A 64 -33.58 22.27 25.83
C ASP A 64 -33.64 21.89 27.33
N ASN A 65 -32.52 21.87 28.07
CA ASN A 65 -32.50 21.37 29.46
C ASN A 65 -31.48 22.08 30.38
N GLU A 66 -31.95 22.69 31.49
CA GLU A 66 -31.10 23.33 32.53
C GLU A 66 -30.33 22.29 33.39
N ASP A 67 -30.82 21.05 33.51
CA ASP A 67 -30.23 19.94 34.29
C ASP A 67 -29.57 18.84 33.42
N SER A 68 -28.91 19.23 32.32
CA SER A 68 -28.34 18.31 31.30
C SER A 68 -26.97 17.68 31.63
N GLU A 69 -26.43 17.85 32.84
CA GLU A 69 -25.03 17.47 33.11
C GLU A 69 -24.75 15.96 33.00
N GLU A 70 -25.67 15.11 33.47
CA GLU A 70 -25.53 13.65 33.33
C GLU A 70 -25.65 13.22 31.85
N GLU A 71 -26.56 13.83 31.10
CA GLU A 71 -26.80 13.54 29.68
C GLU A 71 -25.61 13.95 28.81
N LEU A 72 -25.02 15.12 29.09
CA LEU A 72 -23.79 15.60 28.45
C LEU A 72 -22.61 14.68 28.75
N ASN A 73 -22.49 14.20 29.98
CA ASN A 73 -21.43 13.25 30.36
C ASN A 73 -21.60 11.91 29.62
N ARG A 74 -22.83 11.39 29.51
CA ARG A 74 -23.11 10.17 28.73
C ARG A 74 -22.80 10.38 27.25
N LEU A 75 -23.20 11.51 26.66
CA LEU A 75 -22.89 11.83 25.27
C LEU A 75 -21.37 11.88 25.02
N LYS A 76 -20.62 12.53 25.93
CA LYS A 76 -19.16 12.60 25.85
C LYS A 76 -18.51 11.23 25.91
N GLN A 77 -18.99 10.34 26.79
CA GLN A 77 -18.50 8.96 26.87
C GLN A 77 -18.75 8.19 25.57
N ILE A 78 -19.96 8.30 25.01
CA ILE A 78 -20.33 7.66 23.74
C ILE A 78 -19.44 8.18 22.60
N PHE A 79 -19.29 9.51 22.49
CA PHE A 79 -18.44 10.13 21.47
C PHE A 79 -16.99 9.64 21.56
N ASN A 80 -16.41 9.66 22.77
CA ASN A 80 -15.04 9.20 22.98
C ASN A 80 -14.87 7.72 22.59
N ALA A 81 -15.82 6.86 22.98
CA ALA A 81 -15.77 5.44 22.63
C ALA A 81 -15.80 5.21 21.11
N TYR A 82 -16.67 5.92 20.38
CA TYR A 82 -16.72 5.84 18.91
C TYR A 82 -15.45 6.40 18.25
N SER A 83 -14.96 7.56 18.72
CA SER A 83 -13.74 8.18 18.21
C SER A 83 -12.54 7.27 18.38
N GLU A 84 -12.37 6.68 19.57
CA GLU A 84 -11.29 5.74 19.86
C GLU A 84 -11.40 4.46 19.02
N ALA A 85 -12.60 3.87 18.93
CA ALA A 85 -12.82 2.69 18.11
C ALA A 85 -12.45 2.94 16.64
N ASN A 86 -12.85 4.07 16.07
CA ASN A 86 -12.53 4.45 14.70
C ASN A 86 -11.03 4.67 14.49
N LYS A 87 -10.38 5.37 15.42
CA LYS A 87 -8.93 5.58 15.38
C LYS A 87 -8.17 4.26 15.43
N ASN A 88 -8.58 3.34 16.30
CA ASN A 88 -7.94 2.03 16.43
C ASN A 88 -8.10 1.21 15.14
N GLN A 89 -9.30 1.20 14.55
CA GLN A 89 -9.53 0.53 13.26
C GLN A 89 -8.71 1.15 12.12
N PHE A 90 -8.61 2.47 12.06
CA PHE A 90 -7.76 3.17 11.11
C PHE A 90 -6.28 2.76 11.25
N VAL A 91 -5.75 2.76 12.47
CA VAL A 91 -4.35 2.39 12.74
C VAL A 91 -4.08 0.95 12.28
N LEU A 92 -4.95 0.01 12.63
CA LEU A 92 -4.81 -1.39 12.21
C LEU A 92 -4.84 -1.53 10.68
N ARG A 93 -5.77 -0.85 10.02
CA ARG A 93 -5.90 -0.91 8.56
C ARG A 93 -4.70 -0.27 7.87
N ARG A 94 -4.22 0.87 8.38
CA ARG A 94 -3.04 1.56 7.87
C ARG A 94 -1.81 0.66 7.96
N GLN A 95 -1.59 0.06 9.12
CA GLN A 95 -0.48 -0.85 9.34
C GLN A 95 -0.53 -2.07 8.41
N ALA A 96 -1.71 -2.61 8.14
CA ALA A 96 -1.86 -3.71 7.19
C ALA A 96 -1.44 -3.31 5.76
N VAL A 97 -1.80 -2.09 5.31
CA VAL A 97 -1.38 -1.57 4.00
C VAL A 97 0.13 -1.30 3.98
N GLU A 98 0.68 -0.71 5.03
CA GLU A 98 2.13 -0.47 5.18
C GLU A 98 2.92 -1.78 5.11
N ASN A 99 2.49 -2.83 5.82
CA ASN A 99 3.10 -4.15 5.75
C ASN A 99 3.03 -4.74 4.33
N ASN A 100 1.90 -4.59 3.63
CA ASN A 100 1.77 -5.04 2.24
C ASN A 100 2.73 -4.31 1.29
N VAL A 101 3.01 -3.02 1.55
CA VAL A 101 4.01 -2.25 0.79
C VAL A 101 5.40 -2.84 1.03
N ASP A 102 5.78 -3.09 2.29
CA ASP A 102 7.08 -3.67 2.62
C ASP A 102 7.26 -5.05 1.98
N ASP A 103 6.26 -5.91 2.07
CA ASP A 103 6.24 -7.24 1.44
C ASP A 103 6.34 -7.16 -0.09
N LEU A 104 5.73 -6.14 -0.72
CA LEU A 104 5.88 -5.89 -2.15
C LEU A 104 7.33 -5.54 -2.51
N TYR A 105 7.99 -4.69 -1.73
CA TYR A 105 9.40 -4.32 -1.96
C TYR A 105 10.36 -5.50 -1.74
N VAL A 106 10.09 -6.37 -0.77
CA VAL A 106 10.88 -7.58 -0.54
C VAL A 106 10.76 -8.51 -1.74
N ARG A 107 9.53 -8.88 -2.12
CA ARG A 107 9.28 -9.77 -3.27
C ARG A 107 9.84 -9.22 -4.58
N TYR A 108 9.70 -7.92 -4.81
CA TYR A 108 10.26 -7.26 -6.00
C TYR A 108 11.78 -7.39 -6.05
N ARG A 109 12.48 -7.09 -4.93
CA ARG A 109 13.94 -7.19 -4.86
C ARG A 109 14.44 -8.62 -5.10
N GLU A 110 13.77 -9.61 -4.51
CA GLU A 110 14.12 -11.02 -4.73
C GLU A 110 13.92 -11.43 -6.19
N THR A 111 12.80 -11.05 -6.79
CA THR A 111 12.47 -11.39 -8.17
C THR A 111 13.42 -10.73 -9.18
N ILE A 112 13.72 -9.44 -9.00
CA ILE A 112 14.69 -8.69 -9.81
C ILE A 112 16.05 -9.37 -9.76
N ARG A 113 16.54 -9.70 -8.55
CA ARG A 113 17.86 -10.30 -8.37
C ARG A 113 18.00 -11.61 -9.12
N VAL A 114 16.98 -12.48 -9.06
CA VAL A 114 16.98 -13.75 -9.80
C VAL A 114 17.02 -13.50 -11.32
N GLN A 115 16.25 -12.52 -11.81
CA GLN A 115 16.22 -12.19 -13.23
C GLN A 115 17.55 -11.57 -13.72
N GLU A 116 18.19 -10.73 -12.91
CA GLU A 116 19.51 -10.15 -13.17
C GLU A 116 20.59 -11.23 -13.25
N MET A 117 20.58 -12.21 -12.33
CA MET A 117 21.50 -13.35 -12.38
C MET A 117 21.35 -14.16 -13.68
N GLN A 118 20.11 -14.41 -14.12
CA GLN A 118 19.88 -15.10 -15.41
C GLN A 118 20.43 -14.31 -16.60
N ILE A 119 20.29 -12.99 -16.59
CA ILE A 119 20.83 -12.12 -17.63
C ILE A 119 22.37 -12.19 -17.62
N GLU A 120 22.99 -12.13 -16.44
CA GLU A 120 24.44 -12.24 -16.29
C GLU A 120 24.98 -13.58 -16.80
N GLU A 121 24.32 -14.70 -16.46
CA GLU A 121 24.68 -16.03 -16.97
C GLU A 121 24.62 -16.10 -18.51
N LEU A 122 23.56 -15.54 -19.11
CA LEU A 122 23.41 -15.48 -20.56
C LEU A 122 24.47 -14.59 -21.21
N GLN A 123 24.78 -13.44 -20.62
CA GLN A 123 25.87 -12.57 -21.07
C GLN A 123 27.22 -13.26 -21.03
N ASN A 124 27.51 -13.99 -19.94
CA ASN A 124 28.75 -14.75 -19.80
C ASN A 124 28.83 -15.88 -20.83
N LYS A 125 27.72 -16.59 -21.09
CA LYS A 125 27.66 -17.60 -22.15
C LYS A 125 27.92 -17.00 -23.53
N PHE A 126 27.29 -15.87 -23.83
CA PHE A 126 27.49 -15.16 -25.10
C PHE A 126 28.95 -14.74 -25.31
N ARG A 127 29.61 -14.21 -24.26
CA ARG A 127 31.03 -13.84 -24.31
C ARG A 127 31.94 -15.03 -24.62
N LYS A 128 31.72 -16.18 -23.98
CA LYS A 128 32.49 -17.41 -24.23
C LYS A 128 32.37 -17.88 -25.68
N LEU A 129 31.15 -17.89 -26.22
CA LEU A 129 30.90 -18.26 -27.61
C LEU A 129 31.59 -17.32 -28.60
N ASN A 130 31.79 -16.03 -28.25
CA ASN A 130 32.55 -15.09 -29.09
C ASN A 130 34.07 -15.26 -29.03
N THR A 131 34.60 -15.94 -28.00
CA THR A 131 36.04 -16.19 -27.83
C THR A 131 36.48 -17.57 -28.32
N GLU A 132 35.52 -18.48 -28.55
CA GLU A 132 35.74 -19.85 -29.05
C GLU A 132 35.57 -19.95 -30.58
N GLU A 133 35.09 -18.88 -31.24
CA GLU A 133 35.12 -18.65 -32.71
C GLU A 133 36.44 -17.99 -33.14
#